data_AF-A0A534CID0-F1
#
_entry.id   AF-A0A534CID0-F1
#
_cell.length_a   1.000
_cell.length_b   1.000
_cell.length_c   1.000
_cell.angle_alpha   90.00
_cell.angle_beta   90.00
_cell.angle_gamma   90.00
#
_symmetry.space_group_name_H-M   'P 1'
#
loop_
_entity.id
_entity.type
_entity.pdbx_description
1 polymer ?
#
loop_
_entity_poly.entity_id
_entity_poly.type
_entity_poly.pdbx_seq_one_letter_code
_entity_poly.pdbx_strand_id
1 'polypeptide(L)'
;MAWFAMSMGLIVGALSVLSDAVDRVWHVIGYLFLPISGMFFMVDWLPQRIQNLALFVPTVNCIELLRGAYFGPSIHAHYDLRYLVTVNLVLLLVGLAAVKGVAGTVEGE
;
A
#
# COMPACT_ATOMS: atom_id res chain seq x y z
N MET A 1 -4.07 -7.34 1.87
CA MET A 1 -3.27 -7.09 0.66
C MET A 1 -4.10 -6.72 -0.57
N ALA A 2 -5.06 -7.54 -0.99
CA ALA A 2 -5.85 -7.28 -2.20
C ALA A 2 -6.55 -5.90 -2.20
N TRP A 3 -7.11 -5.47 -1.06
CA TRP A 3 -7.74 -4.15 -0.93
C TRP A 3 -6.74 -3.00 -1.19
N PHE A 4 -5.57 -3.04 -0.55
CA PHE A 4 -4.52 -2.05 -0.78
C PHE A 4 -4.11 -2.00 -2.25
N ALA A 5 -3.85 -3.17 -2.86
CA ALA A 5 -3.45 -3.28 -4.26
C ALA A 5 -4.51 -2.73 -5.21
N MET A 6 -5.79 -3.06 -4.97
CA MET A 6 -6.91 -2.51 -5.73
C MET A 6 -6.97 -0.99 -5.63
N SER A 7 -6.90 -0.44 -4.41
CA SER A 7 -6.99 1.01 -4.18
C SER A 7 -5.84 1.77 -4.85
N MET A 8 -4.61 1.26 -4.71
CA MET A 8 -3.44 1.83 -5.39
C MET A 8 -3.55 1.71 -6.92
N GLY A 9 -4.05 0.57 -7.42
CA GLY A 9 -4.27 0.37 -8.85
C GLY A 9 -5.26 1.37 -9.45
N LEU A 10 -6.35 1.70 -8.73
CA LEU A 10 -7.29 2.73 -9.17
C LEU A 10 -6.64 4.13 -9.23
N ILE A 11 -5.85 4.49 -8.22
CA ILE A 11 -5.15 5.78 -8.18
C ILE A 11 -4.15 5.89 -9.33
N VAL A 12 -3.28 4.90 -9.48
CA VAL A 12 -2.23 4.91 -10.50
C VAL A 12 -2.82 4.82 -11.89
N GLY A 13 -3.81 3.95 -12.11
CA GLY A 13 -4.49 3.82 -13.38
C GLY A 13 -5.17 5.12 -13.82
N ALA A 14 -5.86 5.82 -12.91
CA ALA A 14 -6.44 7.12 -13.20
C ALA A 14 -5.36 8.18 -13.53
N LEU A 15 -4.24 8.18 -12.81
CA LEU A 15 -3.14 9.10 -13.06
C LEU A 15 -2.40 8.82 -14.38
N SER A 16 -2.29 7.55 -14.79
CA SER A 16 -1.65 7.16 -16.04
C SER A 16 -2.38 7.69 -17.28
N VAL A 17 -3.70 7.86 -17.22
CA VAL A 17 -4.48 8.51 -18.30
C VAL A 17 -4.09 9.98 -18.47
N LEU A 18 -3.67 10.64 -17.39
CA LEU A 18 -3.31 12.06 -17.43
C LEU A 18 -1.85 12.28 -17.86
N SER A 19 -0.99 11.28 -17.73
CA SER A 19 0.45 11.43 -18.01
C SER A 19 1.17 10.09 -18.17
N ASP A 20 1.78 9.88 -19.33
CA ASP A 20 2.67 8.74 -19.61
C ASP A 20 3.89 8.64 -18.67
N ALA A 21 4.26 9.74 -18.01
CA ALA A 21 5.34 9.73 -17.02
C ALA A 21 4.98 8.91 -15.78
N VAL A 22 3.68 8.79 -15.45
CA VAL A 22 3.21 8.05 -14.27
C VAL A 22 3.53 6.58 -14.41
N ASP A 23 3.30 5.99 -15.59
CA ASP A 23 3.57 4.58 -15.86
C ASP A 23 5.06 4.24 -15.67
N ARG A 24 5.95 5.07 -16.25
CA ARG A 24 7.41 4.93 -16.08
C ARG A 24 7.86 5.07 -14.63
N VAL A 25 7.34 6.07 -13.91
CA VAL A 25 7.71 6.32 -12.52
C VAL A 25 7.17 5.22 -11.61
N TRP A 26 5.95 4.73 -11.87
CA TRP A 26 5.30 3.70 -11.07
C TRP A 26 6.08 2.40 -11.06
N HIS A 27 6.64 1.98 -12.19
CA HIS A 27 7.51 0.79 -12.23
C HIS A 27 8.72 0.93 -11.31
N VAL A 28 9.41 2.08 -11.34
CA VAL A 28 10.56 2.34 -10.46
C VAL A 28 10.14 2.37 -9.00
N ILE A 29 9.04 3.04 -8.68
CA ILE A 29 8.48 3.09 -7.32
C ILE A 29 8.15 1.67 -6.85
N GLY A 30 7.52 0.84 -7.68
CA GLY A 30 7.17 -0.54 -7.33
C GLY A 30 8.40 -1.39 -6.95
N TYR A 31 9.50 -1.24 -7.69
CA TYR A 31 10.77 -1.90 -7.35
C TYR A 31 11.34 -1.43 -6.01
N LEU A 32 11.30 -0.12 -5.72
CA LEU A 32 11.72 0.41 -4.42
C LEU A 32 10.75 0.03 -3.29
N PHE A 33 9.46 -0.13 -3.60
CA PHE A 33 8.44 -0.47 -2.62
C PHE A 33 8.56 -1.92 -2.15
N LEU A 34 9.16 -2.80 -2.97
CA LEU A 34 9.36 -4.20 -2.64
C LEU A 34 10.16 -4.40 -1.33
N PRO A 35 11.36 -3.80 -1.12
CA PRO A 35 12.03 -3.88 0.18
C PRO A 35 11.33 -3.09 1.29
N ILE A 36 10.67 -1.98 0.97
CA ILE A 36 9.96 -1.12 1.94
C ILE A 36 8.69 -1.81 2.47
N SER A 37 8.11 -2.74 1.71
CA SER A 37 6.84 -3.39 2.03
C SER A 37 6.84 -4.24 3.31
N GLY A 38 8.01 -4.51 3.91
CA GLY A 38 8.15 -5.41 5.05
C GLY A 38 8.38 -6.86 4.66
N MET A 39 8.57 -7.16 3.36
CA MET A 39 8.80 -8.53 2.89
C MET A 39 10.14 -9.11 3.38
N PHE A 40 11.21 -8.32 3.42
CA PHE A 40 12.57 -8.80 3.73
C PHE A 40 13.00 -8.64 5.19
N PHE A 41 12.21 -7.94 6.01
CA PHE A 41 12.54 -7.72 7.42
C PHE A 41 11.30 -7.92 8.28
N MET A 42 11.51 -8.18 9.56
CA MET A 42 10.44 -8.20 10.56
C MET A 42 10.52 -6.93 11.40
N VAL A 43 9.37 -6.35 11.75
CA VAL A 43 9.34 -5.09 12.51
C VAL A 43 10.10 -5.22 13.82
N ASP A 44 9.99 -6.37 14.48
CA ASP A 44 10.67 -6.70 15.73
C ASP A 44 12.21 -6.64 15.63
N TRP A 45 12.79 -6.83 14.45
CA TRP A 45 14.25 -6.75 14.25
C TRP A 45 14.78 -5.31 14.18
N LEU A 46 13.90 -4.31 14.06
CA LEU A 46 14.30 -2.93 13.89
C LEU A 46 14.42 -2.20 15.24
N PRO A 47 15.29 -1.17 15.34
CA PRO A 47 15.33 -0.28 16.50
C PRO A 47 13.95 0.36 16.76
N GLN A 48 13.57 0.52 18.03
CA GLN A 48 12.25 1.03 18.45
C GLN A 48 11.77 2.28 17.70
N ARG A 49 12.69 3.22 17.38
CA ARG A 49 12.37 4.44 16.63
C ARG A 49 11.90 4.16 15.20
N ILE A 50 12.44 3.13 14.56
CA ILE A 50 12.15 2.78 13.16
C ILE A 50 10.93 1.85 13.10
N GLN A 51 10.61 1.11 14.15
CA GLN A 51 9.40 0.28 14.21
C GLN A 51 8.14 1.11 13.96
N ASN A 52 8.00 2.27 14.62
CA ASN A 52 6.86 3.16 14.43
C ASN A 52 6.77 3.72 13.00
N LEU A 53 7.92 3.97 12.36
CA LEU A 53 7.99 4.41 10.95
C LEU A 53 7.59 3.27 10.00
N ALA A 54 8.05 2.05 10.26
CA ALA A 54 7.69 0.88 9.47
C ALA A 54 6.19 0.59 9.55
N LEU A 55 5.58 0.75 10.73
CA LEU A 55 4.14 0.60 10.95
C LEU A 55 3.29 1.70 10.27
N PHE A 56 3.88 2.78 9.79
CA PHE A 56 3.16 3.74 8.95
C PHE A 56 2.88 3.17 7.55
N VAL A 57 3.70 2.23 7.08
CA VAL A 57 3.51 1.60 5.78
C VAL A 57 2.40 0.53 5.91
N PRO A 58 1.27 0.65 5.18
CA PRO A 58 0.15 -0.27 5.35
C PRO A 58 0.47 -1.70 4.91
N THR A 59 1.39 -1.88 3.96
CA THR A 59 1.86 -3.21 3.53
C THR A 59 2.67 -3.91 4.61
N VAL A 60 3.48 -3.19 5.39
CA VAL A 60 4.22 -3.76 6.53
C VAL A 60 3.25 -4.34 7.55
N ASN A 61 2.21 -3.59 7.93
CA ASN A 61 1.16 -4.09 8.83
C ASN A 61 0.46 -5.34 8.28
N CYS A 62 0.21 -5.39 6.96
CA CYS A 62 -0.41 -6.57 6.34
C CYS A 62 0.51 -7.80 6.38
N ILE A 63 1.82 -7.63 6.18
CA ILE A 63 2.79 -8.74 6.24
C ILE A 63 2.95 -9.23 7.68
N GLU A 64 3.06 -8.33 8.65
CA GLU A 64 3.12 -8.68 10.07
C GLU A 64 1.85 -9.43 10.52
N LEU A 65 0.67 -8.97 10.10
CA LEU A 65 -0.59 -9.67 10.35
C LEU A 65 -0.59 -11.09 9.75
N LEU A 66 -0.12 -11.23 8.50
CA LEU A 66 -0.02 -12.53 7.83
C LEU A 66 0.96 -13.46 8.54
N ARG A 67 2.13 -12.95 8.92
CA ARG A 67 3.14 -13.70 9.68
C ARG A 67 2.56 -14.14 11.02
N GLY A 68 1.95 -13.23 11.77
CA GLY A 68 1.35 -13.55 13.07
C GLY A 68 0.27 -14.62 12.97
N ALA A 69 -0.53 -14.60 11.91
CA ALA A 69 -1.52 -15.65 11.64
C ALA A 69 -0.89 -16.99 11.25
N TYR A 70 0.23 -16.98 10.51
CA TYR A 70 0.88 -18.19 10.02
C TYR A 70 1.77 -18.88 11.06
N PHE A 71 2.64 -18.11 11.72
CA PHE A 71 3.62 -18.62 12.69
C PHE A 71 3.10 -18.64 14.14
N GLY A 72 1.98 -17.97 14.40
CA GLY A 72 1.35 -17.96 15.72
C GLY A 72 2.22 -17.27 16.78
N PRO A 73 2.11 -17.68 18.06
CA PRO A 73 2.76 -17.00 19.20
C PRO A 73 4.29 -17.11 19.23
N SER A 74 4.90 -17.86 18.29
CA SER A 74 6.35 -17.97 18.16
C SER A 74 7.02 -16.66 17.72
N ILE A 75 6.25 -15.69 17.21
CA ILE A 75 6.74 -14.39 16.76
C ILE A 75 5.96 -13.24 17.40
N HIS A 76 6.65 -12.14 17.74
CA HIS A 76 6.03 -10.90 18.18
C HIS A 76 5.64 -10.05 16.96
N ALA A 77 4.43 -10.29 16.46
CA ALA A 77 3.89 -9.52 15.34
C ALA A 77 3.38 -8.15 15.80
N HIS A 78 3.87 -7.08 15.19
CA HIS A 78 3.41 -5.73 15.45
C HIS A 78 2.50 -5.27 14.31
N TYR A 79 1.21 -5.05 14.59
CA TYR A 79 0.27 -4.53 13.61
C TYR A 79 -0.84 -3.72 14.26
N ASP A 80 -1.34 -2.70 13.54
CA ASP A 80 -2.56 -1.98 13.90
C ASP A 80 -3.64 -2.20 12.83
N LEU A 81 -4.66 -2.97 13.19
CA LEU A 81 -5.77 -3.30 12.30
C LEU A 81 -6.67 -2.10 12.01
N ARG A 82 -6.87 -1.20 12.99
CA ARG A 82 -7.72 -0.01 12.83
C ARG A 82 -7.07 0.97 11.86
N TYR A 83 -5.76 1.18 12.00
CA TYR A 83 -4.97 1.96 11.07
C TYR A 83 -5.08 1.40 9.65
N LEU A 84 -4.85 0.09 9.50
CA LEU A 84 -4.85 -0.58 8.19
C LEU A 84 -6.20 -0.50 7.48
N VAL A 85 -7.32 -0.68 8.21
CA VAL A 85 -8.67 -0.53 7.64
C VAL A 85 -8.94 0.92 7.26
N THR A 86 -8.60 1.87 8.12
CA THR A 86 -8.83 3.31 7.88
C THR A 86 -8.06 3.79 6.65
N VAL A 87 -6.77 3.44 6.55
CA VAL A 87 -5.92 3.82 5.42
C VAL A 87 -6.42 3.20 4.11
N ASN A 88 -6.77 1.92 4.09
CA ASN A 88 -7.31 1.28 2.88
C ASN A 88 -8.63 1.90 2.44
N LEU A 89 -9.49 2.26 3.39
CA LEU A 89 -10.76 2.93 3.10
C LEU A 89 -10.53 4.32 2.50
N VAL A 90 -9.62 5.12 3.08
CA VAL A 90 -9.24 6.43 2.54
C VAL A 90 -8.64 6.30 1.14
N LEU A 91 -7.68 5.39 0.94
CA LEU A 91 -7.07 5.13 -0.38
C LEU A 91 -8.10 4.71 -1.42
N LEU A 92 -9.05 3.84 -1.04
CA LEU A 92 -10.12 3.41 -1.94
C LEU A 92 -10.99 4.58 -2.38
N LEU A 93 -11.41 5.43 -1.44
CA LEU A 93 -12.21 6.61 -1.74
C LEU A 93 -11.47 7.60 -2.65
N VAL A 94 -10.17 7.81 -2.40
CA VAL A 94 -9.31 8.65 -3.26
C VAL A 94 -9.20 8.05 -4.65
N GLY A 95 -8.97 6.73 -4.77
CA GLY A 95 -8.90 6.04 -6.05
C GLY A 95 -10.20 6.14 -6.84
N LEU A 96 -11.35 5.93 -6.19
CA LEU A 96 -12.67 6.09 -6.83
C LEU A 96 -12.92 7.54 -7.28
N ALA A 97 -12.54 8.53 -6.46
CA ALA A 97 -12.66 9.93 -6.83
C ALA A 97 -11.77 10.30 -8.03
N ALA A 98 -10.54 9.79 -8.07
CA ALA A 98 -9.62 9.99 -9.18
C ALA A 98 -10.16 9.38 -10.48
N VAL A 99 -10.64 8.14 -10.44
CA VAL A 99 -11.26 7.47 -11.60
C VAL A 99 -12.47 8.25 -12.10
N LYS A 100 -13.35 8.71 -11.20
CA LYS A 100 -14.52 9.52 -11.56
C LYS A 100 -14.11 10.84 -12.23
N GLY A 101 -13.03 11.48 -11.79
CA GLY A 101 -12.53 12.73 -12.38
C GLY A 101 -12.00 12.56 -13.80
N VAL A 102 -11.43 11.40 -14.11
CA VAL A 102 -10.81 11.10 -15.41
C VAL A 102 -11.78 10.47 -16.40
N ALA A 103 -12.88 9.86 -15.93
CA ALA A 103 -13.86 9.19 -16.79
C ALA A 103 -14.37 10.06 -17.95
N GLY A 104 -14.58 11.37 -17.71
CA GLY A 104 -15.03 12.29 -18.76
C GLY A 104 -13.96 12.68 -19.80
N THR A 105 -12.67 12.46 -19.52
CA THR A 105 -11.58 12.72 -20.47
C THR A 105 -11.46 11.60 -21.50
N VAL A 106 -11.76 10.35 -21.10
CA VAL A 106 -11.58 9.16 -21.95
C VAL A 106 -12.69 9.00 -23.00
N GLU A 107 -13.90 9.48 -22.73
CA GLU A 107 -15.02 9.43 -23.69
C GLU A 107 -14.95 10.51 -24.80
N GLY A 108 -14.01 11.46 -24.68
CA GLY A 108 -13.84 12.55 -25.64
C GLY A 108 -12.83 12.30 -26.76
N GLU A 109 -12.06 11.21 -26.69
CA GLU A 109 -11.16 10.70 -27.76
C GLU A 109 -11.84 9.61 -28.59
#